data_AF-A0A7Z9K9F0-F1
#
_entry.id   AF-A0A7Z9K9F0-F1
#
_cell.length_a   1.000
_cell.length_b   1.000
_cell.length_c   1.000
_cell.angle_alpha   90.00
_cell.angle_beta   90.00
_cell.angle_gamma   90.00
#
_symmetry.space_group_name_H-M   'P 1'
#
loop_
_entity.id
_entity.type
_entity.pdbx_description
1 polymer ?
#
loop_
_entity_poly.entity_id
_entity_poly.type
_entity_poly.pdbx_seq_one_letter_code
_entity_poly.pdbx_strand_id
1 'polypeptide(L)'
;MSKPVLHIDTPVAPPTWALLERQLLKAMSDACVQFFDHYFDERGYLLCMPRWGGDDGPDDAAENILNWTMLHALGGSETVLRLYKKGWNGHLLQYTEAKTVEVPMG
;
A
#
# COMPACT_ATOMS: atom_id res chain seq x y z
N MET A 1 34.48 -4.86 -27.59
CA MET A 1 34.36 -6.05 -26.74
C MET A 1 32.88 -6.38 -26.59
N SER A 2 32.46 -7.64 -26.74
CA SER A 2 31.06 -8.03 -26.51
C SER A 2 30.74 -8.01 -25.01
N LYS A 3 29.51 -7.66 -24.64
CA LYS A 3 29.04 -7.76 -23.25
C LYS A 3 28.91 -9.24 -22.86
N PRO A 4 29.27 -9.62 -21.62
CA PRO A 4 29.02 -10.98 -21.14
C PRO A 4 27.51 -11.25 -21.07
N VAL A 5 27.13 -12.49 -21.43
CA VAL A 5 25.74 -12.97 -21.42
C VAL A 5 25.62 -14.07 -20.38
N LEU A 6 24.65 -13.91 -19.48
CA LEU A 6 24.30 -14.93 -18.49
C LEU A 6 23.27 -15.89 -19.09
N HIS A 7 23.56 -17.19 -19.06
CA HIS A 7 22.63 -18.24 -19.47
C HIS A 7 22.09 -18.95 -18.23
N ILE A 8 20.77 -18.91 -18.03
CA ILE A 8 20.06 -19.62 -16.96
C ILE A 8 19.10 -20.59 -17.63
N ASP A 9 19.58 -21.79 -17.95
CA ASP A 9 18.85 -22.82 -18.71
C ASP A 9 18.64 -24.12 -17.94
N THR A 10 19.20 -24.23 -16.74
CA THR A 10 19.09 -25.41 -15.88
C THR A 10 17.99 -25.20 -14.83
N PRO A 11 16.88 -25.95 -14.88
CA PRO A 11 15.86 -25.90 -13.84
C PRO A 11 16.42 -26.39 -12.50
N VAL A 12 16.09 -25.71 -11.42
CA VAL A 12 16.41 -26.13 -10.05
C VAL A 12 15.15 -26.15 -9.21
N ALA A 13 15.09 -27.05 -8.22
CA ALA A 13 14.01 -27.03 -7.25
C ALA A 13 14.04 -25.70 -6.48
N PRO A 14 12.88 -25.06 -6.22
CA PRO A 14 12.87 -23.81 -5.47
C PRO A 14 13.42 -24.05 -4.05
N PRO A 15 14.36 -23.23 -3.58
CA PRO A 15 14.87 -23.34 -2.23
C PRO A 15 13.75 -23.01 -1.23
N THR A 16 13.83 -23.59 -0.03
CA THR A 16 12.80 -23.43 1.01
C THR A 16 12.48 -21.96 1.31
N TRP A 17 13.48 -21.09 1.33
CA TRP A 17 13.28 -19.67 1.60
C TRP A 17 12.35 -18.99 0.57
N ALA A 18 12.40 -19.40 -0.70
CA ALA A 18 11.57 -18.81 -1.76
C ALA A 18 10.10 -19.21 -1.58
N LEU A 19 9.84 -20.43 -1.11
CA LEU A 19 8.48 -20.88 -0.78
C LEU A 19 7.93 -20.11 0.43
N LEU A 20 8.76 -19.89 1.45
CA LEU A 20 8.38 -19.10 2.63
C LEU A 20 8.13 -17.63 2.28
N GLU A 21 8.94 -17.03 1.40
CA GLU A 21 8.72 -15.66 0.92
C GLU A 21 7.37 -15.54 0.19
N ARG A 22 7.00 -16.51 -0.66
CA ARG A 22 5.68 -16.54 -1.30
C ARG A 22 4.54 -16.64 -0.27
N GLN A 23 4.71 -17.41 0.80
CA GLN A 23 3.73 -17.48 1.89
C GLN A 23 3.62 -16.15 2.65
N LEU A 24 4.75 -15.49 2.92
CA LEU A 24 4.79 -14.19 3.57
C LEU A 24 4.07 -13.13 2.73
N LEU A 25 4.39 -13.02 1.44
CA LEU A 25 3.74 -12.07 0.53
C LEU A 25 2.22 -12.29 0.46
N LYS A 26 1.78 -13.55 0.49
CA LYS A 26 0.36 -13.89 0.56
C LYS A 26 -0.27 -13.44 1.88
N ALA A 27 0.34 -13.77 3.02
CA ALA A 27 -0.16 -13.37 4.33
C ALA A 27 -0.26 -11.85 4.49
N MET A 28 0.77 -11.12 4.03
CA MET A 28 0.74 -9.65 3.99
C MET A 28 -0.39 -9.11 3.11
N SER A 29 -0.62 -9.73 1.94
CA SER A 29 -1.72 -9.32 1.05
C SER A 29 -3.08 -9.53 1.71
N ASP A 30 -3.29 -10.67 2.37
CA ASP A 30 -4.53 -10.97 3.07
C ASP A 30 -4.76 -10.00 4.25
N ALA A 31 -3.68 -9.60 4.96
CA ALA A 31 -3.73 -8.60 6.01
C ALA A 31 -4.11 -7.20 5.48
N CYS A 32 -3.55 -6.78 4.34
CA CYS A 32 -3.94 -5.52 3.69
C CYS A 32 -5.44 -5.48 3.37
N VAL A 33 -6.03 -6.57 2.90
CA VAL A 33 -7.49 -6.64 2.63
C VAL A 33 -8.29 -6.43 3.91
N GLN A 34 -7.97 -7.17 4.97
CA GLN A 34 -8.66 -7.04 6.27
C GLN A 34 -8.51 -5.63 6.86
N PHE A 35 -7.31 -5.06 6.75
CA PHE A 35 -7.04 -3.70 7.18
C PHE A 35 -7.89 -2.69 6.40
N PHE A 36 -7.95 -2.82 5.07
CA PHE A 36 -8.76 -1.93 4.24
C PHE A 36 -10.24 -2.01 4.60
N ASP A 37 -10.77 -3.23 4.74
CA ASP A 37 -12.18 -3.48 5.04
C ASP A 37 -12.59 -2.91 6.42
N HIS A 38 -11.64 -2.81 7.36
CA HIS A 38 -11.90 -2.28 8.69
C HIS A 38 -11.75 -0.76 8.79
N TYR A 39 -10.72 -0.19 8.16
CA TYR A 39 -10.33 1.21 8.37
C TYR A 39 -10.72 2.15 7.23
N PHE A 40 -11.30 1.65 6.13
CA PHE A 40 -11.71 2.48 5.00
C PHE A 40 -13.19 2.31 4.68
N ASP A 41 -13.83 3.41 4.28
CA ASP A 41 -15.21 3.37 3.80
C ASP A 41 -15.31 2.96 2.30
N GLU A 42 -16.54 2.92 1.79
CA GLU A 42 -16.81 2.54 0.41
C GLU A 42 -16.21 3.51 -0.63
N ARG A 43 -15.91 4.75 -0.26
CA ARG A 43 -15.27 5.76 -1.11
C ARG A 43 -13.74 5.65 -1.07
N GLY A 44 -13.20 4.90 -0.11
CA GLY A 44 -11.76 4.80 0.15
C GLY A 44 -11.26 5.88 1.11
N TYR A 45 -12.16 6.49 1.89
CA TYR A 45 -11.74 7.43 2.92
C TYR A 45 -11.23 6.64 4.11
N LEU A 46 -10.13 7.09 4.69
CA LEU A 46 -9.67 6.56 5.96
C LEU A 46 -10.69 6.98 7.05
N LEU A 47 -11.08 6.04 7.90
CA LEU A 47 -11.96 6.26 9.04
C LEU A 47 -11.19 6.96 10.19
N CYS A 48 -10.70 8.15 9.92
CA CYS A 48 -10.01 9.04 10.84
C CYS A 48 -10.72 10.41 10.91
N MET A 49 -10.18 11.33 11.72
CA MET A 49 -10.59 12.73 11.71
C MET A 49 -9.79 13.46 10.62
N PRO A 50 -10.39 13.86 9.48
CA PRO A 50 -9.64 14.49 8.40
C PRO A 50 -9.37 15.96 8.72
N ARG A 51 -8.35 16.22 9.55
CA ARG A 51 -7.94 17.56 9.96
C ARG A 51 -6.57 17.89 9.38
N TRP A 52 -6.49 19.00 8.65
CA TRP A 52 -5.22 19.60 8.29
C TRP A 52 -4.47 20.05 9.56
N GLY A 53 -3.29 19.46 9.81
CA GLY A 53 -2.50 19.69 11.03
C GLY A 53 -2.96 18.90 12.26
N GLY A 54 -3.87 17.92 12.11
CA GLY A 54 -4.06 16.84 13.08
C GLY A 54 -3.32 15.57 12.61
N ASP A 55 -3.10 14.61 13.52
CA ASP A 55 -2.34 13.37 13.25
C ASP A 55 -0.97 13.64 12.57
N ASP A 56 -0.14 14.54 13.12
CA ASP A 56 1.14 15.02 12.53
C ASP A 56 1.06 15.60 11.10
N GLY A 57 -0.08 15.50 10.41
CA GLY A 57 -0.30 15.97 9.06
C GLY A 57 -1.26 15.09 8.25
N PRO A 58 -1.65 15.53 7.05
CA PRO A 58 -2.40 14.70 6.11
C PRO A 58 -1.61 13.46 5.66
N ASP A 59 -0.29 13.50 5.75
CA ASP A 59 0.60 12.41 5.37
C ASP A 59 0.41 11.16 6.23
N ASP A 60 0.20 11.26 7.56
CA ASP A 60 -0.10 10.10 8.41
C ASP A 60 -1.30 9.28 7.88
N ALA A 61 -2.34 9.95 7.37
CA ALA A 61 -3.47 9.26 6.77
C ALA A 61 -3.08 8.52 5.47
N ALA A 62 -2.20 9.10 4.65
CA ALA A 62 -1.70 8.43 3.44
C ALA A 62 -0.69 7.32 3.76
N GLU A 63 0.06 7.41 4.86
CA GLU A 63 1.08 6.44 5.25
C GLU A 63 0.50 5.05 5.55
N ASN A 64 -0.78 4.98 5.92
CA ASN A 64 -1.54 3.74 6.09
C ASN A 64 -1.48 2.81 4.86
N ILE A 65 -1.18 3.35 3.66
CA ILE A 65 -1.07 2.59 2.41
C ILE A 65 0.30 2.65 1.73
N LEU A 66 1.33 3.23 2.36
CA LEU A 66 2.60 3.62 1.69
C LEU A 66 3.32 2.46 0.96
N ASN A 67 3.34 1.26 1.56
CA ASN A 67 4.12 0.11 1.08
C ASN A 67 3.33 -0.87 0.21
N TRP A 68 2.08 -0.54 -0.12
CA TRP A 68 1.19 -1.50 -0.79
C TRP A 68 1.58 -1.72 -2.26
N THR A 69 2.07 -0.68 -2.92
CA THR A 69 2.61 -0.78 -4.29
C THR A 69 3.88 -1.63 -4.34
N MET A 70 4.75 -1.49 -3.35
CA MET A 70 5.96 -2.33 -3.21
C MET A 70 5.60 -3.79 -2.98
N LEU A 71 4.65 -4.08 -2.08
CA LEU A 71 4.16 -5.43 -1.85
C LEU A 71 3.64 -6.07 -3.14
N HIS A 72 2.86 -5.33 -3.93
CA HIS A 72 2.41 -5.82 -5.23
C HIS A 72 3.57 -6.08 -6.20
N ALA A 73 4.54 -5.17 -6.29
CA ALA A 73 5.69 -5.31 -7.17
C ALA A 73 6.57 -6.53 -6.83
N LEU A 74 6.66 -6.89 -5.54
CA LEU A 74 7.36 -8.09 -5.05
C LEU A 74 6.58 -9.40 -5.30
N GLY A 75 5.35 -9.32 -5.82
CA GLY A 75 4.52 -10.48 -6.16
C GLY A 75 3.37 -10.76 -5.18
N GLY A 76 3.02 -9.79 -4.35
CA GLY A 76 1.78 -9.76 -3.58
C GLY A 76 0.53 -9.62 -4.47
N SER A 77 -0.64 -9.83 -3.89
CA SER A 77 -1.92 -9.89 -4.63
C SER A 77 -2.21 -8.61 -5.42
N GLU A 78 -2.76 -8.74 -6.62
CA GLU A 78 -3.26 -7.60 -7.42
C GLU A 78 -4.34 -6.80 -6.67
N THR A 79 -5.10 -7.45 -5.78
CA THR A 79 -6.08 -6.75 -4.93
C THR A 79 -5.43 -5.68 -4.07
N VAL A 80 -4.19 -5.89 -3.60
CA VAL A 80 -3.45 -4.86 -2.84
C VAL A 80 -3.27 -3.59 -3.68
N LEU A 81 -2.86 -3.72 -4.95
CA LEU A 81 -2.71 -2.56 -5.84
C LEU A 81 -4.07 -1.89 -6.12
N ARG A 82 -5.13 -2.67 -6.28
CA ARG A 82 -6.49 -2.14 -6.49
C ARG A 82 -6.97 -1.33 -5.27
N LEU A 83 -6.77 -1.85 -4.07
CA LEU A 83 -7.12 -1.18 -2.82
C LEU A 83 -6.25 0.06 -2.57
N TYR A 84 -4.95 -0.02 -2.84
CA TYR A 84 -4.06 1.15 -2.81
C TYR A 84 -4.60 2.29 -3.70
N LYS A 85 -4.97 1.99 -4.95
CA LYS A 85 -5.52 3.01 -5.87
C LYS A 85 -6.82 3.61 -5.33
N LYS A 86 -7.68 2.80 -4.71
CA LYS A 86 -8.92 3.26 -4.08
C LYS A 86 -8.63 4.18 -2.89
N GLY A 87 -7.78 3.74 -1.95
CA GLY A 87 -7.39 4.52 -0.78
C GLY A 87 -6.67 5.80 -1.16
N TRP A 88 -5.79 5.79 -2.16
CA TRP A 88 -5.08 6.97 -2.64
C TRP A 88 -6.04 8.02 -3.22
N ASN A 89 -6.94 7.61 -4.11
CA ASN A 89 -7.94 8.53 -4.67
C ASN A 89 -8.89 9.03 -3.58
N GLY A 90 -9.27 8.16 -2.64
CA GLY A 90 -10.09 8.53 -1.48
C GLY A 90 -9.41 9.56 -0.59
N HIS A 91 -8.13 9.37 -0.25
CA HIS A 91 -7.32 10.31 0.51
C HIS A 91 -7.26 11.69 -0.18
N LEU A 92 -6.94 11.73 -1.48
CA LEU A 92 -6.90 12.99 -2.22
C LEU A 92 -8.25 13.72 -2.18
N LEU A 93 -9.36 13.01 -2.35
CA LEU A 93 -10.70 13.59 -2.28
C LEU A 93 -11.06 14.03 -0.85
N GLN A 94 -10.84 13.17 0.15
CA GLN A 94 -11.13 13.42 1.56
C GLN A 94 -10.45 14.69 2.06
N TYR A 95 -9.16 14.86 1.78
CA TYR A 95 -8.40 16.05 2.19
C TYR A 95 -8.71 17.27 1.32
N THR A 96 -9.09 17.08 0.05
CA THR A 96 -9.64 18.16 -0.79
C THR A 96 -10.99 18.67 -0.27
N GLU A 97 -11.83 17.81 0.31
CA GLU A 97 -13.11 18.20 0.92
C GLU A 97 -12.90 18.85 2.29
N ALA A 98 -11.96 18.33 3.09
CA ALA A 98 -11.62 18.87 4.40
C ALA A 98 -10.93 20.24 4.39
N LYS A 99 -10.58 20.78 3.20
CA LYS A 99 -9.91 22.07 2.95
C LYS A 99 -10.07 23.06 4.11
N THR A 100 -8.94 23.55 4.63
CA THR A 100 -8.94 24.66 5.57
C THR A 100 -8.12 25.84 5.05
N VAL A 101 -8.56 27.05 5.38
CA VAL A 101 -7.82 28.32 5.17
C VAL A 101 -7.13 28.79 6.44
N GLU A 102 -7.55 28.25 7.59
CA GLU A 102 -7.00 28.53 8.90
C GLU A 102 -6.55 27.20 9.52
N VAL A 103 -5.28 27.11 9.91
CA VAL A 103 -4.81 26.02 10.76
C VAL A 103 -4.49 26.65 12.11
N PRO A 104 -5.47 26.80 13.03
CA PRO A 104 -5.18 27.27 14.36
C PRO A 104 -4.18 26.30 14.99
N MET A 105 -2.96 26.78 15.24
CA MET A 105 -2.06 26.12 16.17
C MET A 105 -2.72 26.26 17.54
N GLY A 106 -3.22 25.15 18.07
CA GLY A 106 -3.62 25.06 19.47
C GLY A 106 -2.42 25.23 20.39
#